data_AF-A0A7J4PI38-F1
#
_entry.id   AF-A0A7J4PI38-F1
#
_cell.length_a   1.000
_cell.length_b   1.000
_cell.length_c   1.000
_cell.angle_alpha   90.00
_cell.angle_beta   90.00
_cell.angle_gamma   90.00
#
_symmetry.space_group_name_H-M   'P 1'
#
loop_
_entity.id
_entity.type
_entity.pdbx_description
1 polymer ?
#
loop_
_entity_poly.entity_id
_entity_poly.type
_entity_poly.pdbx_seq_one_letter_code
_entity_poly.pdbx_strand_id
1 'polypeptide(L)'
;MGESNWYVKACKGTARKWGDAIPDPDAFSRKCEKSVSPEYRDALRFTGFDLESFETVLFSYFGTLAVFLILFGVDLFLLFTRSFNSRTLSLMGLLTIFIPFCVLYYLSEYVKIHAKLMKIASLGDIPEVLSYIVMSMKLVPNVEHAVLFAARNSERPLAKDLKKLIWDLNLRTYSSMDEALLSFADLWGRNSEYFKRSLHLIKSSTA
;
A
#
# COMPACT_ATOMS: atom_id res chain seq x y z
N MET A 1 -10.76 -3.93 -4.02
CA MET A 1 -11.36 -2.77 -4.70
C MET A 1 -12.08 -1.91 -3.66
N GLY A 2 -11.54 -0.72 -3.37
CA GLY A 2 -12.37 0.41 -2.95
C GLY A 2 -12.52 0.77 -1.47
N GLU A 3 -11.59 0.44 -0.56
CA GLU A 3 -11.49 1.29 0.65
C GLU A 3 -10.64 2.50 0.26
N SER A 4 -11.31 3.59 -0.11
CA SER A 4 -10.65 4.84 -0.47
C SER A 4 -9.98 5.40 0.79
N ASN A 5 -8.73 4.98 1.03
CA ASN A 5 -7.90 5.50 2.10
C ASN A 5 -7.88 7.04 1.99
N TRP A 6 -8.07 7.73 3.11
CA TRP A 6 -8.15 9.21 3.17
C TRP A 6 -6.96 9.87 2.44
N TYR A 7 -5.80 9.21 2.51
CA TYR A 7 -4.56 9.61 1.84
C TYR A 7 -4.69 9.66 0.30
N VAL A 8 -5.37 8.68 -0.31
CA VAL A 8 -5.58 8.62 -1.77
C VAL A 8 -6.49 9.76 -2.22
N LYS A 9 -7.56 10.03 -1.45
CA LYS A 9 -8.46 11.16 -1.69
C LYS A 9 -7.76 12.51 -1.56
N ALA A 10 -6.88 12.64 -0.56
CA ALA A 10 -6.11 13.85 -0.32
C ALA A 10 -5.07 14.11 -1.43
N CYS A 11 -4.37 13.06 -1.90
CA CYS A 11 -3.43 13.16 -3.03
C CYS A 11 -4.15 13.56 -4.31
N LYS A 12 -5.22 12.85 -4.72
CA LYS A 12 -5.98 13.18 -5.94
C LYS A 12 -6.65 14.56 -5.83
N GLY A 13 -7.14 14.93 -4.65
CA GLY A 13 -7.74 16.25 -4.41
C GLY A 13 -6.72 17.39 -4.54
N THR A 14 -5.48 17.16 -4.12
CA THR A 14 -4.39 18.13 -4.22
C THR A 14 -3.87 18.23 -5.65
N ALA A 15 -3.65 17.09 -6.31
CA ALA A 15 -3.26 17.04 -7.71
C ALA A 15 -4.30 17.73 -8.62
N ARG A 16 -5.59 17.55 -8.36
CA ARG A 16 -6.66 18.20 -9.13
C ARG A 16 -6.75 19.72 -8.91
N LYS A 17 -6.45 20.22 -7.70
CA LYS A 17 -6.53 21.65 -7.39
C LYS A 17 -5.27 22.42 -7.79
N TRP A 18 -4.12 21.76 -7.80
CA TRP A 18 -2.81 22.40 -8.02
C TRP A 18 -2.08 21.89 -9.25
N GLY A 19 -2.66 20.94 -10.01
CA GLY A 19 -2.14 20.46 -11.28
C GLY A 19 -2.07 21.54 -12.35
N ASP A 20 -3.04 22.46 -12.37
CA ASP A 20 -3.09 23.59 -13.30
C ASP A 20 -2.03 24.67 -13.01
N ALA A 21 -1.43 24.66 -11.81
CA ALA A 21 -0.40 25.61 -11.40
C ALA A 21 1.02 25.18 -11.83
N ILE A 22 1.15 24.02 -12.48
CA ILE A 22 2.45 23.42 -12.83
C ILE A 22 2.70 23.64 -14.33
N PRO A 23 3.76 24.36 -14.72
CA PRO A 23 3.98 24.78 -16.11
C PRO A 23 4.15 23.64 -17.11
N ASP A 24 4.63 22.47 -16.67
CA ASP A 24 4.84 21.27 -17.50
C ASP A 24 4.60 19.99 -16.67
N PRO A 25 3.38 19.42 -16.69
CA PRO A 25 3.05 18.22 -15.92
C PRO A 25 3.87 16.99 -16.36
N ASP A 26 4.17 16.85 -17.65
CA ASP A 26 4.89 15.70 -18.19
C ASP A 26 6.39 15.70 -17.88
N ALA A 27 7.02 16.88 -17.91
CA ALA A 27 8.44 17.02 -17.56
C ALA A 27 8.67 16.79 -16.06
N PHE A 28 7.73 17.25 -15.22
CA PHE A 28 7.77 17.04 -13.78
C PHE A 28 7.48 15.58 -13.42
N SER A 29 6.52 14.92 -14.08
CA SER A 29 6.24 13.49 -13.91
C SER A 29 7.46 12.63 -14.23
N ARG A 30 8.15 12.88 -15.35
CA ARG A 30 9.40 12.17 -15.70
C ARG A 30 10.52 12.38 -14.68
N LYS A 31 10.61 13.57 -14.08
CA LYS A 31 11.61 13.90 -13.07
C LYS A 31 11.31 13.18 -11.75
N CYS A 32 10.05 13.16 -11.33
CA CYS A 32 9.59 12.39 -10.18
C CYS A 32 9.76 10.88 -10.39
N GLU A 33 9.44 10.36 -11.58
CA GLU A 33 9.66 8.95 -11.93
C GLU A 33 11.12 8.51 -11.80
N LYS A 34 12.07 9.40 -12.11
CA LYS A 34 13.51 9.15 -11.98
C LYS A 34 14.03 9.31 -10.56
N SER A 35 13.40 10.14 -9.74
CA SER A 35 13.79 10.36 -8.34
C SER A 35 13.22 9.35 -7.36
N VAL A 36 12.21 8.57 -7.76
CA VAL A 36 11.53 7.60 -6.90
C VAL A 36 12.18 6.23 -7.00
N SER A 37 12.54 5.66 -5.84
CA SER A 37 13.23 4.37 -5.74
C SER A 37 12.36 3.22 -6.29
N PRO A 38 12.95 2.17 -6.90
CA PRO A 38 12.20 1.04 -7.45
C PRO A 38 11.30 0.35 -6.41
N GLU A 39 11.73 0.35 -5.14
CA GLU A 39 10.97 -0.17 -3.99
C GLU A 39 9.61 0.52 -3.80
N TYR A 40 9.51 1.81 -4.12
CA TYR A 40 8.26 2.57 -3.98
C TYR A 40 7.25 2.20 -5.07
N ARG A 41 7.73 1.91 -6.28
CA ARG A 41 6.89 1.45 -7.40
C ARG A 41 6.31 0.06 -7.12
N ASP A 42 7.11 -0.82 -6.54
CA ASP A 42 6.65 -2.14 -6.11
C ASP A 42 5.62 -2.04 -4.98
N ALA A 43 5.81 -1.12 -4.03
CA ALA A 43 4.84 -0.85 -2.97
C ALA A 43 3.49 -0.31 -3.52
N LEU A 44 3.52 0.59 -4.51
CA LEU A 44 2.33 1.08 -5.19
C LEU A 44 1.57 -0.04 -5.93
N ARG A 45 2.29 -0.89 -6.68
CA ARG A 45 1.70 -2.05 -7.35
C ARG A 45 1.07 -3.04 -6.36
N PHE A 46 1.74 -3.27 -5.23
CA PHE A 46 1.26 -4.19 -4.21
C PHE A 46 0.02 -3.67 -3.48
N THR A 47 -0.02 -2.37 -3.15
CA THR A 47 -1.16 -1.73 -2.48
C THR A 47 -2.37 -1.55 -3.40
N GLY A 48 -2.16 -1.59 -4.72
CA GLY A 48 -3.22 -1.37 -5.70
C GLY A 48 -3.81 0.04 -5.65
N PHE A 49 -3.07 1.00 -5.06
CA PHE A 49 -3.45 2.40 -5.11
C PHE A 49 -3.22 2.93 -6.52
N ASP A 50 -4.28 3.48 -7.11
CA ASP A 50 -4.25 4.24 -8.34
C ASP A 50 -3.71 5.65 -8.05
N LEU A 51 -2.41 5.71 -7.75
CA LEU A 51 -1.66 6.92 -7.43
C LEU A 51 -0.41 6.97 -8.32
N GLU A 52 -0.25 8.06 -9.06
CA GLU A 52 1.01 8.33 -9.73
C GLU A 52 2.06 8.84 -8.73
N SER A 53 3.33 8.48 -8.96
CA SER A 53 4.44 8.88 -8.09
C SER A 53 4.55 10.41 -7.93
N PHE A 54 4.08 11.15 -8.93
CA PHE A 54 3.96 12.60 -8.92
C PHE A 54 2.94 13.13 -7.89
N GLU A 55 1.76 12.53 -7.82
CA GLU A 55 0.67 12.99 -6.94
C GLU A 55 1.07 12.90 -5.46
N THR A 56 1.86 11.87 -5.13
CA THR A 56 2.30 11.63 -3.75
C THR A 56 3.41 12.59 -3.32
N VAL A 57 4.32 12.91 -4.24
CA VAL A 57 5.40 13.89 -4.01
C VAL A 57 4.82 15.30 -3.90
N LEU A 58 3.90 15.69 -4.79
CA LEU A 58 3.20 16.97 -4.71
C LEU A 58 2.44 17.13 -3.40
N PHE A 59 1.65 16.13 -3.01
CA PHE A 59 0.91 16.18 -1.75
C PHE A 59 1.84 16.34 -0.54
N SER A 60 2.97 15.66 -0.53
CA SER A 60 3.97 15.78 0.53
C SER A 60 4.56 17.18 0.61
N TYR A 61 4.97 17.78 -0.52
CA TYR A 61 5.52 19.14 -0.53
C TYR A 61 4.48 20.20 -0.16
N PHE A 62 3.28 20.14 -0.74
CA PHE A 62 2.19 21.08 -0.41
C PHE A 62 1.73 20.95 1.04
N GLY A 63 1.62 19.72 1.55
CA GLY A 63 1.27 19.45 2.95
C GLY A 63 2.32 20.02 3.91
N THR A 64 3.60 19.78 3.65
CA THR A 64 4.70 20.34 4.44
C THR A 64 4.71 21.86 4.40
N LEU A 65 4.52 22.47 3.22
CA LEU A 65 4.48 23.92 3.06
C LEU A 65 3.29 24.53 3.83
N ALA A 66 2.10 23.94 3.73
CA ALA A 66 0.93 24.40 4.46
C ALA A 66 1.14 24.32 5.99
N VAL A 67 1.68 23.21 6.50
CA VAL A 67 1.99 23.06 7.94
C VAL A 67 3.02 24.08 8.38
N PHE A 68 4.07 24.31 7.58
CA PHE A 68 5.08 25.32 7.88
C PHE A 68 4.48 26.73 7.95
N LEU A 69 3.63 27.12 6.99
CA LEU A 69 2.96 28.43 7.01
C LEU A 69 2.02 28.60 8.20
N ILE A 70 1.31 27.55 8.59
CA ILE A 70 0.43 27.59 9.77
C ILE A 70 1.26 27.79 11.04
N LEU A 71 2.33 26.99 11.24
CA LEU A 71 3.19 27.11 12.40
C LEU A 71 3.90 28.47 12.45
N PHE A 72 4.42 28.93 11.32
CA PHE A 72 5.05 30.25 11.21
C PHE A 72 4.05 31.39 11.51
N GLY A 73 2.80 31.26 11.05
CA GLY A 73 1.74 32.20 11.37
C GLY A 73 1.38 32.23 12.86
N VAL A 74 1.33 31.07 13.50
CA VAL A 74 1.12 30.95 14.96
C VAL A 74 2.28 31.58 15.72
N ASP A 75 3.52 31.32 15.32
CA ASP A 75 4.70 31.92 15.94
C ASP A 75 4.68 33.45 15.84
N LEU A 76 4.35 33.98 14.65
CA LEU A 76 4.27 35.43 14.43
C LEU A 76 3.14 36.06 15.26
N PHE A 77 1.99 35.41 15.36
CA PHE A 77 0.89 35.87 16.20
C PHE A 77 1.24 35.88 17.69
N LEU A 78 1.94 34.85 18.17
CA LEU A 78 2.42 34.80 19.54
C LEU A 78 3.42 35.92 19.82
N LEU A 79 4.39 36.14 18.92
CA LEU A 79 5.37 37.22 19.06
C LEU A 79 4.73 38.61 19.09
N PHE A 80 3.61 38.80 18.41
CA PHE A 80 2.87 40.06 18.43
C PHE A 80 2.13 40.31 19.75
N THR A 81 1.66 39.25 20.42
CA THR A 81 0.82 39.36 21.62
C THR A 81 1.59 39.39 22.93
N ARG A 82 2.82 38.84 22.98
CA ARG A 82 3.59 38.75 24.23
C ARG A 82 5.09 38.94 24.02
N SER A 83 5.73 39.57 25.01
CA SER A 83 7.19 39.60 25.10
C SER A 83 7.70 38.25 25.61
N PHE A 84 8.58 37.62 24.83
CA PHE A 84 9.18 36.32 25.12
C PHE A 84 10.66 36.44 25.46
N ASN A 85 11.15 35.52 26.28
CA ASN A 85 12.58 35.39 26.58
C ASN A 85 13.35 34.84 25.37
N SER A 86 14.64 35.16 25.25
CA SER A 86 15.48 34.69 24.14
C SER A 86 15.54 33.16 24.02
N ARG A 87 15.44 32.42 25.14
CA ARG A 87 15.42 30.95 25.15
C ARG A 87 14.12 30.35 24.61
N THR A 88 12.98 31.01 24.81
CA THR A 88 11.69 30.52 24.30
C THR A 88 11.58 30.77 22.79
N LEU A 89 12.15 31.87 22.31
CA LEU A 89 12.20 32.19 20.87
C LEU A 89 13.02 31.15 20.09
N SER A 90 14.19 30.74 20.61
CA SER A 90 15.02 29.74 19.93
C SER A 90 14.37 28.35 19.88
N LEU A 91 13.65 27.97 20.94
CA LEU A 91 12.91 26.70 20.99
C LEU A 91 11.72 26.66 20.02
N MET A 92 10.95 27.75 19.90
CA MET A 92 9.87 27.85 18.92
C MET A 92 10.40 27.73 17.49
N GLY A 93 11.44 28.49 17.14
CA GLY A 93 12.03 28.42 15.80
C GLY A 93 12.57 27.03 15.44
N LEU A 94 13.18 26.33 16.39
CA LEU A 94 13.64 24.95 16.19
C LEU A 94 12.46 24.01 15.92
N LEU A 95 11.39 24.10 16.71
CA LEU A 95 10.22 23.25 16.59
C LEU A 95 9.48 23.47 15.25
N THR A 96 9.39 24.74 14.81
CA THR A 96 8.74 25.14 13.55
C THR A 96 9.47 24.63 12.32
N ILE A 97 10.77 24.37 12.40
CA ILE A 97 11.54 23.73 11.31
C ILE A 97 11.48 22.20 11.43
N PHE A 98 11.50 21.67 12.66
CA PHE A 98 11.56 20.23 12.90
C PHE A 98 10.24 19.52 12.54
N ILE A 99 9.09 20.08 12.93
CA ILE A 99 7.78 19.47 12.68
C ILE A 99 7.50 19.25 11.17
N PRO A 100 7.66 20.25 10.28
CA PRO A 100 7.43 20.07 8.85
C PRO A 100 8.36 19.04 8.22
N PHE A 101 9.60 18.93 8.71
CA PHE A 101 10.56 17.94 8.23
C PHE A 101 10.13 16.50 8.59
N CYS A 102 9.66 16.30 9.83
CA CYS A 102 9.05 15.03 10.23
C CYS A 102 7.80 14.69 9.41
N VAL A 103 6.95 15.68 9.14
CA VAL A 103 5.74 15.53 8.31
C VAL A 103 6.11 15.13 6.88
N LEU A 104 7.13 15.77 6.28
CA LEU A 104 7.61 15.43 4.93
C LEU A 104 8.06 13.97 4.86
N TYR A 105 8.88 13.55 5.83
CA TYR A 105 9.37 12.18 5.91
C TYR A 105 8.22 11.17 6.06
N TYR A 106 7.27 11.45 6.95
CA TYR A 106 6.11 10.58 7.18
C TYR A 106 5.20 10.47 5.95
N LEU A 107 4.86 11.58 5.29
CA LEU A 107 4.01 11.56 4.09
C LEU A 107 4.67 10.85 2.93
N SER A 108 5.99 11.03 2.74
CA SER A 108 6.75 10.37 1.67
C SER A 108 6.83 8.85 1.88
N GLU A 109 7.08 8.40 3.11
CA GLU A 109 7.20 6.98 3.43
C GLU A 109 5.87 6.28 3.73
N TYR A 110 4.77 7.03 3.84
CA TYR A 110 3.45 6.49 4.19
C TYR A 110 3.04 5.29 3.33
N VAL A 111 3.24 5.37 2.01
CA VAL A 111 2.91 4.28 1.09
C VAL A 111 3.76 3.03 1.33
N LYS A 112 5.06 3.20 1.65
CA LYS A 112 5.95 2.08 1.99
C LYS A 112 5.53 1.41 3.29
N ILE A 113 5.21 2.21 4.32
CA ILE A 113 4.74 1.72 5.62
C ILE A 113 3.44 0.95 5.44
N HIS A 114 2.48 1.49 4.69
CA HIS A 114 1.20 0.83 4.42
C HIS A 114 1.39 -0.48 3.63
N ALA A 115 2.22 -0.47 2.59
CA ALA A 115 2.55 -1.68 1.84
C ALA A 115 3.20 -2.75 2.72
N LYS A 116 4.11 -2.36 3.63
CA LYS A 116 4.75 -3.27 4.58
C LYS A 116 3.73 -3.85 5.57
N LEU A 117 2.82 -3.03 6.08
CA LEU A 117 1.74 -3.48 6.97
C LEU A 117 0.80 -4.45 6.26
N MET A 118 0.40 -4.15 5.02
CA MET A 118 -0.43 -5.02 4.21
C MET A 118 0.28 -6.34 3.90
N LYS A 119 1.59 -6.30 3.62
CA LYS A 119 2.41 -7.50 3.43
C LYS A 119 2.44 -8.36 4.70
N ILE A 120 2.64 -7.74 5.87
CA ILE A 120 2.65 -8.45 7.16
C ILE A 120 1.27 -9.04 7.47
N ALA A 121 0.19 -8.30 7.23
CA ALA A 121 -1.18 -8.78 7.43
C ALA A 121 -1.47 -9.98 6.53
N SER A 122 -1.15 -9.88 5.24
CA SER A 122 -1.33 -10.99 4.30
C SER A 122 -0.47 -12.21 4.63
N LEU A 123 0.74 -12.01 5.17
CA LEU A 123 1.57 -13.11 5.68
C LEU A 123 0.94 -13.80 6.90
N GLY A 124 0.29 -13.04 7.77
CA GLY A 124 -0.45 -13.55 8.93
C GLY A 124 -1.70 -14.35 8.56
N ASP A 125 -2.29 -14.11 7.39
CA ASP A 125 -3.49 -14.80 6.91
C ASP A 125 -3.19 -16.16 6.24
N ILE A 126 -1.93 -16.41 5.85
CA ILE A 126 -1.50 -17.64 5.17
C ILE A 126 -1.84 -18.91 5.95
N PRO A 127 -1.53 -19.03 7.26
CA PRO A 127 -1.82 -20.25 8.01
C PRO A 127 -3.32 -20.56 8.09
N GLU A 128 -4.17 -19.53 8.18
CA GLU A 128 -5.62 -19.67 8.22
C GLU A 128 -6.15 -20.23 6.90
N VAL A 129 -5.79 -19.61 5.78
CA VAL A 129 -6.22 -20.05 4.44
C VAL A 129 -5.70 -21.44 4.11
N LEU A 130 -4.43 -21.73 4.43
CA LEU A 130 -3.84 -23.04 4.25
C LEU A 130 -4.57 -24.11 5.07
N SER A 131 -4.94 -23.79 6.31
CA SER A 131 -5.71 -24.69 7.17
C SER A 131 -7.08 -25.02 6.57
N TYR A 132 -7.78 -24.04 5.97
CA TYR A 132 -9.04 -24.29 5.28
C TYR A 132 -8.88 -25.17 4.04
N ILE A 133 -7.82 -24.96 3.24
CA ILE A 133 -7.54 -25.79 2.06
C ILE A 133 -7.25 -27.24 2.50
N VAL A 134 -6.37 -27.44 3.49
CA VAL A 134 -6.03 -28.77 3.99
C VAL A 134 -7.24 -29.46 4.64
N MET A 135 -8.05 -28.74 5.41
CA MET A 135 -9.24 -29.28 6.05
C MET A 135 -10.29 -29.75 5.03
N SER A 136 -10.52 -28.98 3.98
CA SER A 136 -11.45 -29.36 2.91
C SER A 136 -10.90 -30.49 2.04
N MET A 137 -9.60 -30.53 1.75
CA MET A 137 -8.94 -31.64 1.06
C MET A 137 -9.06 -32.98 1.82
N LYS A 138 -9.07 -32.95 3.16
CA LYS A 138 -9.31 -34.15 3.98
C LYS A 138 -10.72 -34.72 3.83
N LEU A 139 -11.70 -33.88 3.49
CA LEU A 139 -13.09 -34.30 3.27
C LEU A 139 -13.32 -34.73 1.83
N VAL A 140 -12.84 -33.93 0.88
CA VAL A 140 -12.96 -34.17 -0.56
C VAL A 140 -11.60 -33.88 -1.18
N PRO A 141 -10.88 -34.88 -1.74
CA PRO A 141 -9.54 -34.71 -2.30
C PRO A 141 -9.61 -34.04 -3.68
N ASN A 142 -10.07 -32.78 -3.71
CA ASN A 142 -10.16 -31.94 -4.90
C ASN A 142 -9.68 -30.52 -4.56
N VAL A 143 -8.62 -30.09 -5.24
CA VAL A 143 -7.97 -28.78 -5.04
C VAL A 143 -8.88 -27.61 -5.38
N GLU A 144 -9.66 -27.71 -6.47
CA GLU A 144 -10.62 -26.67 -6.88
C GLU A 144 -11.67 -26.45 -5.80
N HIS A 145 -12.25 -27.55 -5.31
CA HIS A 145 -13.21 -27.50 -4.21
C HIS A 145 -12.58 -26.92 -2.94
N ALA A 146 -11.35 -27.29 -2.63
CA ALA A 146 -10.66 -26.84 -1.43
C ALA A 146 -10.32 -25.35 -1.44
N VAL A 147 -9.86 -24.84 -2.58
CA VAL A 147 -9.60 -23.41 -2.77
C VAL A 147 -10.90 -22.61 -2.76
N LEU A 148 -11.97 -23.13 -3.35
CA LEU A 148 -13.30 -22.52 -3.30
C LEU A 148 -13.86 -22.48 -1.87
N PHE A 149 -13.63 -23.53 -1.09
CA PHE A 149 -13.99 -23.57 0.32
C PHE A 149 -13.22 -22.53 1.13
N ALA A 150 -11.89 -22.44 0.97
CA ALA A 150 -11.07 -21.45 1.66
C ALA A 150 -11.44 -20.02 1.29
N ALA A 151 -11.70 -19.77 0.00
CA ALA A 151 -12.13 -18.47 -0.51
C ALA A 151 -13.48 -18.03 0.07
N ARG A 152 -14.42 -18.97 0.30
CA ARG A 152 -15.75 -18.65 0.84
C ARG A 152 -15.76 -18.45 2.35
N ASN A 153 -14.94 -19.18 3.09
CA ASN A 153 -14.99 -19.20 4.56
C ASN A 153 -14.00 -18.25 5.25
N SER A 154 -12.98 -17.75 4.54
CA SER A 154 -12.07 -16.76 5.09
C SER A 154 -12.47 -15.35 4.65
N GLU A 155 -12.50 -14.41 5.59
CA GLU A 155 -12.76 -12.98 5.34
C GLU A 155 -11.47 -12.19 5.05
N ARG A 156 -10.32 -12.86 5.13
CA ARG A 156 -9.01 -12.25 5.01
C ARG A 156 -8.73 -11.71 3.59
N PRO A 157 -7.85 -10.71 3.45
CA PRO A 157 -7.35 -10.24 2.15
C PRO A 157 -6.94 -11.37 1.20
N LEU A 158 -6.21 -12.38 1.68
CA LEU A 158 -5.76 -13.51 0.86
C LEU A 158 -6.93 -14.33 0.27
N ALA A 159 -8.06 -14.42 0.98
CA ALA A 159 -9.26 -15.10 0.49
C ALA A 159 -9.90 -14.38 -0.69
N LYS A 160 -9.81 -13.03 -0.74
CA LYS A 160 -10.28 -12.25 -1.89
C LYS A 160 -9.43 -12.54 -3.13
N ASP A 161 -8.13 -12.73 -2.96
CA ASP A 161 -7.25 -13.09 -4.06
C ASP A 161 -7.50 -14.53 -4.55
N LEU A 162 -7.87 -15.45 -3.66
CA LEU A 162 -8.37 -16.77 -4.08
C LEU A 162 -9.71 -16.69 -4.82
N LYS A 163 -10.64 -15.82 -4.43
CA LYS A 163 -11.88 -15.57 -5.20
C LYS A 163 -11.57 -15.08 -6.60
N LYS A 164 -10.59 -14.17 -6.72
CA LYS A 164 -10.11 -13.69 -8.02
C LYS A 164 -9.49 -14.83 -8.84
N LEU A 165 -8.70 -15.70 -8.23
CA LEU A 165 -8.13 -16.86 -8.90
C LEU A 165 -9.22 -17.77 -9.51
N ILE A 166 -10.26 -18.08 -8.72
CA ILE A 166 -11.40 -18.88 -9.19
C ILE A 166 -12.16 -18.15 -10.30
N TRP A 167 -12.31 -16.84 -10.20
CA TRP A 167 -12.91 -16.03 -11.26
C TRP A 167 -12.12 -16.11 -12.56
N ASP A 168 -10.79 -15.98 -12.50
CA ASP A 168 -9.90 -16.08 -13.66
C ASP A 168 -9.90 -17.49 -14.27
N LEU A 169 -10.05 -18.53 -13.43
CA LEU A 169 -10.25 -19.91 -13.88
C LEU A 169 -11.57 -20.06 -14.64
N ASN A 170 -12.68 -19.50 -14.13
CA ASN A 170 -13.99 -19.55 -14.77
C ASN A 170 -14.03 -18.80 -16.11
N LEU A 171 -13.23 -17.74 -16.24
CA LEU A 171 -13.04 -17.01 -17.50
C LEU A 171 -12.15 -17.76 -18.50
N ARG A 172 -11.67 -18.96 -18.16
CA ARG A 172 -10.70 -19.75 -18.93
C ARG A 172 -9.38 -19.00 -19.21
N THR A 173 -8.99 -18.10 -18.32
CA THR A 173 -7.65 -17.47 -18.36
C THR A 173 -6.56 -18.50 -18.08
N TYR A 174 -6.89 -19.53 -17.30
CA TYR A 174 -6.02 -20.69 -17.02
C TYR A 174 -6.65 -21.97 -17.56
N SER A 175 -5.81 -22.91 -18.01
CA SER A 175 -6.28 -24.18 -18.60
C SER A 175 -6.76 -25.17 -17.55
N SER A 176 -6.22 -25.09 -16.33
CA SER A 176 -6.52 -26.00 -15.22
C SER A 176 -6.35 -25.31 -13.87
N MET A 177 -7.00 -25.87 -12.84
CA MET A 177 -6.84 -25.40 -11.46
C MET A 177 -5.39 -25.51 -10.99
N ASP A 178 -4.66 -26.53 -11.44
CA ASP A 178 -3.25 -26.71 -11.10
C ASP A 178 -2.35 -25.61 -11.67
N GLU A 179 -2.60 -25.19 -12.91
CA GLU A 179 -1.88 -24.07 -13.54
C GLU A 179 -2.22 -22.75 -12.84
N ALA A 180 -3.50 -22.52 -12.55
CA ALA A 180 -3.95 -21.34 -11.82
C ALA A 180 -3.30 -21.29 -10.41
N LEU A 181 -3.29 -22.40 -9.69
CA LEU A 181 -2.70 -22.46 -8.35
C LEU A 181 -1.19 -22.25 -8.38
N LEU A 182 -0.50 -22.75 -9.41
CA LEU A 182 0.93 -22.50 -9.61
C LEU A 182 1.24 -21.03 -9.90
N SER A 183 0.49 -20.40 -10.81
CA SER A 183 0.67 -18.97 -11.11
C SER A 183 0.39 -18.11 -9.87
N PHE A 184 -0.63 -18.48 -9.09
CA PHE A 184 -0.91 -17.87 -7.80
C PHE A 184 0.23 -18.07 -6.79
N ALA A 185 0.77 -19.28 -6.69
CA ALA A 185 1.90 -19.60 -5.82
C ALA A 185 3.17 -18.83 -6.21
N ASP A 186 3.41 -18.57 -7.50
CA ASP A 186 4.55 -17.77 -7.97
C ASP A 186 4.36 -16.28 -7.66
N LEU A 187 3.16 -15.75 -7.84
CA LEU A 187 2.81 -14.37 -7.47
C LEU A 187 3.02 -14.14 -5.97
N TRP A 188 2.56 -15.07 -5.13
CA TRP A 188 2.72 -14.99 -3.68
C TRP A 188 4.09 -15.44 -3.18
N GLY A 189 4.82 -16.27 -3.94
CA GLY A 189 6.15 -16.76 -3.62
C GLY A 189 7.20 -15.66 -3.52
N ARG A 190 7.01 -14.54 -4.24
CA ARG A 190 7.83 -13.32 -4.07
C ARG A 190 7.73 -12.73 -2.66
N ASN A 191 6.64 -12.98 -1.96
CA ASN A 191 6.38 -12.46 -0.62
C ASN A 191 6.57 -13.50 0.49
N SER A 192 6.35 -14.78 0.21
CA SER A 192 6.55 -15.89 1.15
C SER A 192 6.92 -17.18 0.44
N GLU A 193 8.17 -17.64 0.64
CA GLU A 193 8.63 -18.92 0.12
C GLU A 193 7.85 -20.11 0.75
N TYR A 194 7.48 -19.99 2.02
CA TYR A 194 6.73 -21.02 2.75
C TYR A 194 5.35 -21.28 2.18
N PHE A 195 4.67 -20.24 1.69
CA PHE A 195 3.35 -20.40 1.07
C PHE A 195 3.45 -21.09 -0.28
N LYS A 196 4.43 -20.69 -1.10
CA LYS A 196 4.71 -21.35 -2.38
C LYS A 196 4.98 -22.84 -2.18
N ARG A 197 5.87 -23.19 -1.24
CA ARG A 197 6.15 -24.60 -0.91
C ARG A 197 4.90 -25.36 -0.46
N SER A 198 4.10 -24.77 0.42
CA SER A 198 2.85 -25.39 0.91
C SER A 198 1.86 -25.68 -0.22
N LEU A 199 1.68 -24.75 -1.16
CA LEU A 199 0.81 -24.95 -2.33
C LEU A 199 1.35 -26.02 -3.28
N HIS A 200 2.66 -26.07 -3.51
CA HIS A 200 3.28 -27.16 -4.27
C HIS A 200 3.05 -28.53 -3.62
N LEU A 201 3.13 -28.62 -2.29
CA LEU A 201 2.87 -29.86 -1.55
C LEU A 201 1.41 -30.30 -1.64
N ILE A 202 0.47 -29.36 -1.58
CA ILE A 202 -0.96 -29.62 -1.81
C ILE A 202 -1.17 -30.20 -3.21
N LYS A 203 -0.59 -29.56 -4.23
CA LYS A 203 -0.65 -30.05 -5.62
C LYS A 203 -0.11 -31.48 -5.73
N SER A 204 1.07 -31.76 -5.19
CA SER A 204 1.66 -33.10 -5.26
C SER A 204 0.90 -34.15 -4.45
N SER A 205 -0.01 -33.76 -3.56
CA SER A 205 -0.84 -34.70 -2.79
C SER A 205 -2.10 -35.13 -3.53
N THR A 206 -2.46 -34.44 -4.62
CA THR A 206 -3.64 -34.76 -5.45
C THR A 206 -3.26 -35.39 -6.79
N ALA A 207 -1.99 -35.29 -7.20
CA ALA A 207 -1.40 -36.05 -8.30
C ALA A 207 -1.08 -37.49 -7.85
#